data_AF-A0A015UT56-F1
#
_entry.id   AF-A0A015UT56-F1
#
_cell.length_a   1.000
_cell.length_b   1.000
_cell.length_c   1.000
_cell.angle_alpha   90.00
_cell.angle_beta   90.00
_cell.angle_gamma   90.00
#
_symmetry.space_group_name_H-M   'P 1'
#
loop_
_entity.id
_entity.type
_entity.pdbx_description
1 polymer ?
#
loop_
_entity_poly.entity_id
_entity_poly.type
_entity_poly.pdbx_seq_one_letter_code
_entity_poly.pdbx_strand_id
1 'polypeptide(L)'
;MKTVKIAHRGERVGYIDAIRGFAILLVVLGHILNIGTGNYDENELLHRIIYAFHMPLFFFISGIVSYKKTEVWTGMYFMKFVKRKSLVLIVPTFVFFVLAMAIEHKNISEAFIEGGVGRYWFGQALFQMLLVYGLISWISNRISTYLLMPLLIICCLSRAICLFVDEEPLLYRVFVSREFFMNFYFFVFGLMARKYHGTFTKMIESSNIRGWALVIFMGFLVLVYQEWMPSFAIKLSNQLFLRISGVLLIYCLFYHSQKYL
;
A
#
# COMPACT_ATOMS: atom_id res chain seq x y z
N MET A 1 21.81 -7.74 -29.22
CA MET A 1 21.80 -8.05 -27.77
C MET A 1 22.36 -6.84 -27.03
N LYS A 2 21.51 -5.90 -26.59
CA LYS A 2 21.98 -4.71 -25.85
C LYS A 2 22.05 -5.08 -24.37
N THR A 3 23.27 -5.09 -23.85
CA THR A 3 23.63 -5.28 -22.45
C THR A 3 22.88 -4.27 -21.59
N VAL A 4 21.95 -4.76 -20.77
CA VAL A 4 21.38 -3.98 -19.67
C VAL A 4 22.54 -3.65 -18.73
N LYS A 5 22.89 -2.37 -18.63
CA LYS A 5 23.88 -1.88 -17.66
C LYS A 5 23.45 -2.37 -16.28
N ILE A 6 24.33 -3.11 -15.62
CA ILE A 6 24.17 -3.49 -14.22
C ILE A 6 24.17 -2.19 -13.43
N ALA A 7 23.02 -1.82 -12.88
CA ALA A 7 22.85 -0.59 -12.14
C ALA A 7 23.86 -0.52 -10.98
N HIS A 8 24.68 0.52 -10.96
CA HIS A 8 25.65 0.75 -9.89
C HIS A 8 24.93 1.10 -8.59
N ARG A 9 25.59 0.81 -7.46
CA ARG A 9 25.12 1.04 -6.09
C ARG A 9 24.82 2.53 -5.87
N GLY A 10 23.59 2.96 -6.16
CA GLY A 10 23.15 4.36 -6.02
C GLY A 10 22.22 4.88 -7.13
N GLU A 11 22.04 4.15 -8.24
CA GLU A 11 21.10 4.57 -9.29
C GLU A 11 19.65 4.47 -8.79
N ARG A 12 19.01 5.64 -8.61
CA ARG A 12 17.57 5.72 -8.38
C ARG A 12 16.86 5.21 -9.61
N VAL A 13 15.93 4.29 -9.38
CA VAL A 13 15.14 3.70 -10.45
C VAL A 13 14.05 4.71 -10.83
N GLY A 14 14.28 5.49 -11.90
CA GLY A 14 13.43 6.64 -12.26
C GLY A 14 11.95 6.30 -12.40
N TYR A 15 11.61 5.12 -12.95
CA TYR A 15 10.22 4.70 -13.07
C TYR A 15 9.53 4.47 -11.71
N ILE A 16 10.25 4.08 -10.65
CA ILE A 16 9.69 3.90 -9.31
C ILE A 16 9.32 5.27 -8.71
N ASP A 17 10.16 6.28 -8.92
CA ASP A 17 9.87 7.64 -8.48
C ASP A 17 8.72 8.26 -9.29
N ALA A 18 8.64 7.97 -10.59
CA ALA A 18 7.50 8.36 -11.43
C ALA A 18 6.17 7.73 -10.98
N ILE A 19 6.17 6.44 -10.64
CA ILE A 19 4.98 5.75 -10.09
C ILE A 19 4.52 6.45 -8.79
N ARG A 20 5.45 6.82 -7.91
CA ARG A 20 5.13 7.53 -6.67
C ARG A 20 4.52 8.89 -6.96
N GLY A 21 5.12 9.68 -7.85
CA GLY A 21 4.58 10.96 -8.27
C GLY A 21 3.16 10.84 -8.82
N PHE A 22 2.94 9.86 -9.70
CA PHE A 22 1.62 9.56 -10.24
C PHE A 22 0.61 9.18 -9.15
N ALA A 23 1.00 8.33 -8.19
CA ALA A 23 0.14 7.97 -7.08
C ALA A 23 -0.20 9.17 -6.17
N ILE A 24 0.74 10.11 -5.96
CA ILE A 24 0.48 11.35 -5.20
C ILE A 24 -0.58 12.19 -5.90
N LEU A 25 -0.46 12.35 -7.23
CA LEU A 25 -1.46 13.09 -8.01
C LEU A 25 -2.86 12.47 -7.88
N LEU A 26 -2.95 11.13 -7.89
CA LEU A 26 -4.21 10.42 -7.69
C LEU A 26 -4.82 10.62 -6.30
N VAL A 27 -4.01 10.72 -5.24
CA VAL A 27 -4.50 11.06 -3.89
C VAL A 27 -5.11 12.45 -3.87
N VAL A 28 -4.41 13.43 -4.45
CA VAL A 28 -4.91 14.81 -4.53
C VAL A 28 -6.21 14.86 -5.33
N LEU A 29 -6.26 14.17 -6.48
CA LEU A 29 -7.48 14.06 -7.29
C LEU A 29 -8.62 13.41 -6.51
N GLY A 30 -8.37 12.32 -5.78
CA GLY A 30 -9.37 11.67 -4.93
C GLY A 30 -9.92 12.60 -3.84
N HIS A 31 -9.06 13.41 -3.20
CA HIS A 31 -9.51 14.42 -2.24
C HIS A 31 -10.32 15.54 -2.88
N ILE A 32 -9.96 16.00 -4.08
CA ILE A 32 -10.75 17.00 -4.82
C ILE A 32 -12.14 16.45 -5.15
N LEU A 33 -12.23 15.20 -5.64
CA LEU A 33 -13.51 14.57 -5.96
C LEU A 33 -14.39 14.34 -4.72
N ASN A 34 -13.81 14.07 -3.56
CA ASN A 34 -14.60 13.78 -2.36
C ASN A 34 -14.97 15.01 -1.53
N ILE A 35 -14.14 16.06 -1.56
CA ILE A 35 -14.25 17.21 -0.66
C ILE A 35 -14.54 18.48 -1.45
N GLY A 36 -13.87 18.65 -2.60
CA GLY A 36 -13.89 19.89 -3.37
C GLY A 36 -15.14 20.09 -4.22
N THR A 37 -15.77 19.01 -4.71
CA THR A 37 -16.92 19.09 -5.62
C THR A 37 -18.27 19.12 -4.89
N GLY A 38 -18.32 18.76 -3.60
CA GLY A 38 -19.56 18.66 -2.82
C GLY A 38 -20.50 17.50 -3.22
N ASN A 39 -20.21 16.80 -4.33
CA ASN A 39 -20.98 15.68 -4.86
C ASN A 39 -20.18 14.38 -4.70
N TYR A 40 -20.07 13.89 -3.48
CA TYR A 40 -19.44 12.60 -3.21
C TYR A 40 -20.40 11.46 -3.57
N ASP A 41 -20.07 10.70 -4.60
CA ASP A 41 -20.69 9.39 -4.85
C ASP A 41 -19.60 8.33 -5.06
N GLU A 42 -19.49 7.44 -4.08
CA GLU A 42 -18.59 6.29 -4.11
C GLU A 42 -18.94 5.27 -5.21
N ASN A 43 -20.13 5.40 -5.80
CA ASN A 43 -20.53 4.63 -6.97
C ASN A 43 -20.06 5.24 -8.29
N GLU A 44 -19.51 6.45 -8.29
CA GLU A 44 -18.94 7.01 -9.51
C GLU A 44 -17.76 6.17 -10.03
N LEU A 45 -17.81 5.90 -11.33
CA LEU A 45 -16.80 5.08 -12.01
C LEU A 45 -15.38 5.61 -11.80
N LEU A 46 -15.20 6.93 -11.92
CA LEU A 46 -13.90 7.56 -11.76
C LEU A 46 -13.37 7.40 -10.32
N HIS A 47 -14.24 7.61 -9.33
CA HIS A 47 -13.90 7.40 -7.92
C HIS A 47 -13.44 5.96 -7.69
N ARG A 48 -14.23 4.97 -8.13
CA ARG A 48 -13.87 3.54 -7.96
C ARG A 48 -12.55 3.18 -8.64
N ILE A 49 -12.31 3.67 -9.86
CA ILE A 49 -11.05 3.40 -10.59
C ILE A 49 -9.85 3.94 -9.80
N ILE A 50 -9.92 5.19 -9.34
CA ILE A 50 -8.82 5.81 -8.59
C ILE A 50 -8.60 5.04 -7.28
N TYR A 51 -9.65 4.81 -6.51
CA TYR A 51 -9.61 4.14 -5.20
C TYR A 51 -9.25 2.65 -5.28
N ALA A 52 -9.40 2.02 -6.44
CA ALA A 52 -9.01 0.62 -6.64
C ALA A 52 -7.51 0.40 -6.43
N PHE A 53 -6.64 1.34 -6.85
CA PHE A 53 -5.20 1.05 -6.87
C PHE A 53 -4.29 2.13 -6.29
N HIS A 54 -4.70 3.39 -6.12
CA HIS A 54 -3.75 4.44 -5.72
C HIS A 54 -3.08 4.16 -4.35
N MET A 55 -3.84 3.81 -3.30
CA MET A 55 -3.27 3.44 -1.99
C MET A 55 -2.55 2.08 -2.01
N PRO A 56 -3.14 1.00 -2.57
CA PRO A 56 -2.43 -0.25 -2.80
C PRO A 56 -1.06 -0.09 -3.48
N LEU A 57 -0.99 0.79 -4.48
CA LEU A 57 0.23 1.09 -5.23
C LEU A 57 1.29 1.74 -4.35
N PHE A 58 0.91 2.69 -3.48
CA PHE A 58 1.85 3.26 -2.50
C PHE A 58 2.43 2.22 -1.56
N PHE A 59 1.61 1.33 -1.02
CA PHE A 59 2.08 0.27 -0.14
C PHE A 59 2.97 -0.72 -0.87
N PHE A 60 2.60 -1.12 -2.08
CA PHE A 60 3.41 -1.96 -2.95
C PHE A 60 4.80 -1.36 -3.24
N ILE A 61 4.85 -0.11 -3.69
CA ILE A 61 6.13 0.58 -3.94
C ILE A 61 6.93 0.77 -2.64
N SER A 62 6.25 1.06 -1.52
CA SER A 62 6.91 1.16 -0.22
C SER A 62 7.56 -0.15 0.20
N GLY A 63 6.92 -1.30 -0.08
CA GLY A 63 7.50 -2.62 0.08
C GLY A 63 8.75 -2.82 -0.78
N ILE A 64 8.67 -2.49 -2.08
CA ILE A 64 9.81 -2.60 -3.01
C ILE A 64 11.04 -1.85 -2.47
N VAL A 65 10.85 -0.63 -1.97
CA VAL A 65 11.95 0.23 -1.51
C VAL A 65 12.43 -0.13 -0.10
N SER A 66 11.61 -0.80 0.69
CA SER A 66 11.97 -1.21 2.06
C SER A 66 12.89 -2.43 2.08
N TYR A 67 12.74 -3.36 1.13
CA TYR A 67 13.57 -4.58 1.13
C TYR A 67 15.01 -4.29 0.71
N LYS A 68 15.97 -4.60 1.59
CA LYS A 68 17.39 -4.56 1.29
C LYS A 68 18.08 -5.87 1.71
N LYS A 69 18.68 -6.56 0.73
CA LYS A 69 19.28 -7.89 0.91
C LYS A 69 20.45 -7.92 1.90
N THR A 70 21.18 -6.82 2.05
CA THR A 70 22.43 -6.77 2.84
C THR A 70 22.26 -6.19 4.24
N GLU A 71 21.03 -5.97 4.72
CA GLU A 71 20.79 -5.39 6.03
C GLU A 71 20.85 -6.43 7.16
N VAL A 72 21.73 -6.20 8.13
CA VAL A 72 21.79 -6.95 9.39
C VAL A 72 20.97 -6.20 10.44
N TRP A 73 19.87 -6.81 10.86
CA TRP A 73 18.97 -6.20 11.86
C TRP A 73 19.47 -6.45 13.27
N THR A 74 20.42 -5.63 13.72
CA THR A 74 20.79 -5.55 15.14
C THR A 74 19.73 -4.77 15.93
N GLY A 75 19.69 -4.92 17.26
CA GLY A 75 18.76 -4.15 18.10
C GLY A 75 18.96 -2.62 17.97
N MET A 76 20.21 -2.17 17.89
CA MET A 76 20.53 -0.76 17.67
C MET A 76 20.07 -0.28 16.28
N TYR A 77 20.24 -1.09 15.25
CA TYR A 77 19.74 -0.78 13.90
C TYR A 77 18.22 -0.66 13.89
N PHE A 78 17.51 -1.62 14.51
CA PHE A 78 16.06 -1.59 14.64
C PHE A 78 15.58 -0.31 15.34
N MET A 79 16.17 0.06 16.49
CA MET A 79 15.79 1.29 17.20
C MET A 79 16.04 2.56 16.38
N LYS A 80 17.19 2.64 15.67
CA LYS A 80 17.47 3.76 14.76
C LYS A 80 16.47 3.81 13.60
N PHE A 81 16.12 2.66 13.05
CA PHE A 81 15.11 2.53 12.00
C PHE A 81 13.74 3.03 12.47
N VAL A 82 13.26 2.55 13.62
CA VAL A 82 11.99 2.96 14.22
C VAL A 82 11.97 4.47 14.45
N LYS A 83 12.98 5.02 15.15
CA LYS A 83 13.08 6.46 15.43
C LYS A 83 12.99 7.29 14.15
N ARG A 84 13.77 6.93 13.12
CA ARG A 84 13.76 7.64 11.84
C ARG A 84 12.40 7.56 11.15
N LYS A 85 11.76 6.39 11.14
CA LYS A 85 10.46 6.21 10.50
C LYS A 85 9.34 6.91 11.25
N SER A 86 9.38 6.95 12.58
CA SER A 86 8.43 7.72 13.39
C SER A 86 8.51 9.21 13.06
N LEU A 87 9.71 9.78 12.97
CA LEU A 87 9.90 11.20 12.65
C LEU A 87 9.38 11.57 11.25
N VAL A 88 9.50 10.68 10.27
CA VAL A 88 9.10 10.96 8.89
C VAL A 88 7.63 10.63 8.61
N LEU A 89 7.02 9.71 9.35
CA LEU A 89 5.66 9.24 9.08
C LEU A 89 4.67 9.66 10.16
N ILE A 90 4.98 9.44 11.43
CA ILE A 90 4.06 9.70 12.55
C ILE A 90 3.98 11.19 12.83
N VAL A 91 5.12 11.89 12.91
CA VAL A 91 5.12 13.32 13.23
C VAL A 91 4.30 14.12 12.21
N PRO A 92 4.50 14.01 10.88
CA PRO A 92 3.66 14.74 9.92
C PRO A 92 2.19 14.35 10.01
N THR A 93 1.87 13.06 10.22
CA THR A 93 0.48 12.60 10.36
C THR A 93 -0.24 13.33 11.49
N PHE A 94 0.36 13.38 12.68
CA PHE A 94 -0.25 14.04 13.83
C PHE A 94 -0.25 15.57 13.69
N VAL A 95 0.80 16.16 13.10
CA VAL A 95 0.83 17.61 12.84
C VAL A 95 -0.33 18.02 11.92
N PHE A 96 -0.53 17.34 10.79
CA PHE A 96 -1.62 17.65 9.88
C PHE A 96 -3.00 17.33 10.47
N PHE A 97 -3.13 16.25 11.25
CA PHE A 97 -4.36 15.94 11.97
C PHE A 97 -4.74 17.07 12.94
N VAL A 98 -3.80 17.50 13.80
CA VAL A 98 -4.04 18.58 14.77
C VAL A 98 -4.38 19.89 14.07
N LEU A 99 -3.65 20.25 13.00
CA LEU A 99 -3.93 21.44 12.21
C LEU A 99 -5.34 21.39 11.60
N ALA A 100 -5.75 20.24 11.05
CA ALA A 100 -7.07 20.07 10.47
C ALA A 100 -8.18 20.21 11.52
N MET A 101 -8.04 19.59 12.69
CA MET A 101 -9.00 19.72 13.78
C MET A 101 -9.09 21.16 14.31
N ALA A 102 -7.97 21.88 14.36
CA ALA A 102 -7.95 23.29 14.74
C ALA A 102 -8.68 24.18 13.73
N ILE A 103 -8.51 23.94 12.42
CA ILE A 103 -9.21 24.67 11.35
C ILE A 103 -10.72 24.37 11.37
N GLU A 104 -11.09 23.12 11.62
CA GLU A 104 -12.50 22.70 11.69
C GLU A 104 -13.17 23.04 13.03
N HIS A 105 -12.47 23.68 13.96
CA HIS A 105 -12.96 24.02 15.31
C HIS A 105 -13.49 22.80 16.10
N LYS A 106 -12.87 21.62 15.90
CA LYS A 106 -13.24 20.37 16.58
C LYS A 106 -12.36 20.10 17.80
N ASN A 107 -12.92 19.42 18.79
CA ASN A 107 -12.13 18.91 19.92
C ASN A 107 -11.19 17.79 19.43
N ILE A 108 -9.88 18.03 19.55
CA ILE A 108 -8.83 17.11 19.07
C ILE A 108 -8.93 15.74 19.76
N SER A 109 -9.23 15.72 21.06
CA SER A 109 -9.25 14.50 21.86
C SER A 109 -10.43 13.61 21.52
N GLU A 110 -11.62 14.20 21.40
CA GLU A 110 -12.85 13.52 20.99
C GLU A 110 -12.71 12.98 19.56
N ALA A 111 -12.26 13.82 18.63
CA ALA A 111 -12.04 13.40 17.24
C ALA A 111 -11.06 12.23 17.13
N PHE A 112 -10.01 12.21 17.95
CA PHE A 112 -9.03 11.12 17.96
C PHE A 112 -9.60 9.81 18.53
N ILE A 113 -10.44 9.88 19.56
CA ILE A 113 -11.08 8.71 20.17
C ILE A 113 -12.15 8.11 19.24
N GLU A 114 -12.89 8.99 18.55
CA GLU A 114 -13.95 8.60 17.62
C GLU A 114 -13.40 8.01 16.31
N GLY A 115 -12.38 8.64 15.71
CA GLY A 115 -11.93 8.28 14.36
C GLY A 115 -10.43 8.05 14.20
N GLY A 116 -9.64 8.06 15.28
CA GLY A 116 -8.18 8.03 15.20
C GLY A 116 -7.64 9.27 14.49
N VAL A 117 -6.73 9.08 13.54
CA VAL A 117 -6.21 10.18 12.70
C VAL A 117 -7.06 10.45 11.44
N GLY A 118 -8.21 9.77 11.31
CA GLY A 118 -9.16 9.94 10.21
C GLY A 118 -8.50 9.83 8.83
N ARG A 119 -8.69 10.85 7.99
CA ARG A 119 -8.19 10.89 6.60
C ARG A 119 -6.67 10.87 6.47
N TYR A 120 -5.93 11.14 7.55
CA TYR A 120 -4.46 11.16 7.58
C TYR A 120 -3.82 9.81 7.90
N TRP A 121 -4.61 8.74 7.88
CA TRP A 121 -4.23 7.37 8.26
C TRP A 121 -2.98 6.80 7.58
N PHE A 122 -2.68 7.20 6.34
CA PHE A 122 -1.67 6.54 5.52
C PHE A 122 -0.28 6.46 6.19
N GLY A 123 0.20 7.56 6.76
CA GLY A 123 1.52 7.61 7.39
C GLY A 123 1.61 6.66 8.58
N GLN A 124 0.57 6.61 9.40
CA GLN A 124 0.46 5.72 10.54
C GLN A 124 0.38 4.24 10.11
N ALA A 125 -0.46 3.91 9.14
CA ALA A 125 -0.57 2.55 8.62
C ALA A 125 0.76 2.08 8.02
N LEU A 126 1.43 2.90 7.19
CA LEU A 126 2.73 2.56 6.62
C LEU A 126 3.80 2.37 7.69
N PHE A 127 3.80 3.20 8.75
CA PHE A 127 4.70 3.04 9.88
C PHE A 127 4.51 1.69 10.57
N GLN A 128 3.27 1.26 10.81
CA GLN A 128 2.99 -0.05 11.40
C GLN A 128 3.46 -1.21 10.53
N MET A 129 3.28 -1.12 9.21
CA MET A 129 3.80 -2.14 8.28
C MET A 129 5.32 -2.23 8.34
N LEU A 130 6.00 -1.08 8.43
CA LEU A 130 7.45 -1.01 8.59
C LEU A 130 7.91 -1.53 9.96
N LEU A 131 7.14 -1.32 11.03
CA LEU A 131 7.40 -1.89 12.35
C LEU A 131 7.31 -3.42 12.30
N VAL A 132 6.22 -3.97 11.76
CA VAL A 132 6.03 -5.43 11.61
C VAL A 132 7.16 -6.02 10.78
N TYR A 133 7.50 -5.40 9.64
CA TYR A 133 8.64 -5.82 8.82
C TYR A 133 9.96 -5.78 9.57
N GLY A 134 10.24 -4.71 10.32
CA GLY A 134 11.46 -4.56 11.09
C GLY A 134 11.57 -5.56 12.24
N LEU A 135 10.47 -5.82 12.95
CA LEU A 135 10.40 -6.81 14.03
C LEU A 135 10.64 -8.22 13.50
N ILE A 136 9.95 -8.61 12.43
CA ILE A 136 10.14 -9.93 11.81
C ILE A 136 11.56 -10.05 11.23
N SER A 137 12.12 -8.99 10.67
CA SER A 137 13.50 -8.99 10.16
C SER A 137 14.53 -9.10 11.30
N TRP A 138 14.27 -8.46 12.43
CA TRP A 138 15.08 -8.59 13.64
C TRP A 138 15.04 -10.02 14.19
N ILE A 139 13.85 -10.63 14.33
CA ILE A 139 13.67 -12.02 14.76
C ILE A 139 14.31 -13.00 13.78
N SER A 140 14.04 -12.84 12.47
CA SER A 140 14.56 -13.73 11.43
C SER A 140 16.08 -13.68 11.34
N ASN A 141 16.72 -12.54 11.60
CA ASN A 141 18.17 -12.45 11.63
C ASN A 141 18.82 -13.15 12.84
N ARG A 142 18.06 -13.38 13.92
CA ARG A 142 18.53 -14.16 15.09
C ARG A 142 18.38 -15.66 14.90
N ILE A 143 17.36 -16.09 14.17
CA ILE A 143 16.99 -17.50 14.01
C ILE A 143 17.42 -18.01 12.62
N SER A 144 16.78 -17.51 11.57
CA SER A 144 17.06 -17.87 10.18
C SER A 144 16.41 -16.88 9.22
N THR A 145 17.20 -16.33 8.28
CA THR A 145 16.72 -15.34 7.30
C THR A 145 15.67 -15.91 6.32
N TYR A 146 15.57 -17.24 6.21
CA TYR A 146 14.55 -17.92 5.43
C TYR A 146 13.13 -17.75 6.01
N LEU A 147 13.00 -17.48 7.32
CA LEU A 147 11.71 -17.32 8.00
C LEU A 147 11.02 -15.99 7.69
N LEU A 148 11.73 -15.00 7.14
CA LEU A 148 11.20 -13.66 6.90
C LEU A 148 9.92 -13.66 6.05
N MET A 149 9.93 -14.35 4.90
CA MET A 149 8.78 -14.33 3.99
C MET A 149 7.60 -15.17 4.51
N PRO A 150 7.79 -16.40 5.01
CA PRO A 150 6.71 -17.16 5.63
C PRO A 150 6.00 -16.39 6.76
N LEU A 151 6.76 -15.78 7.68
CA LEU A 151 6.18 -15.01 8.78
C LEU A 151 5.38 -13.80 8.29
N LEU A 152 5.89 -13.05 7.30
CA LEU A 152 5.15 -11.94 6.70
C LEU A 152 3.86 -12.39 6.00
N ILE A 153 3.90 -13.53 5.29
CA ILE A 153 2.72 -14.10 4.63
C ILE A 153 1.69 -14.57 5.64
N ILE A 154 2.12 -15.19 6.75
CA ILE A 154 1.22 -15.56 7.86
C ILE A 154 0.58 -14.30 8.45
N CYS A 155 1.34 -13.22 8.63
CA CYS A 155 0.78 -11.95 9.06
C CYS A 155 -0.24 -11.38 8.05
N CYS A 156 -0.15 -11.66 6.75
CA CYS A 156 -1.20 -11.28 5.80
C CYS A 156 -2.53 -12.01 6.05
N LEU A 157 -2.51 -13.21 6.65
CA LEU A 157 -3.74 -13.94 6.99
C LEU A 157 -4.54 -13.26 8.11
N SER A 158 -3.91 -12.37 8.89
CA SER A 158 -4.62 -11.52 9.86
C SER A 158 -5.68 -10.63 9.20
N ARG A 159 -5.65 -10.45 7.88
CA ARG A 159 -6.73 -9.87 7.08
C ARG A 159 -8.10 -10.51 7.32
N ALA A 160 -8.14 -11.81 7.63
CA ALA A 160 -9.38 -12.52 7.94
C ALA A 160 -10.10 -11.90 9.16
N ILE A 161 -9.36 -11.28 10.09
CA ILE A 161 -9.91 -10.58 11.26
C ILE A 161 -10.88 -9.48 10.81
N CYS A 162 -10.55 -8.73 9.75
CA CYS A 162 -11.44 -7.68 9.23
C CYS A 162 -12.78 -8.19 8.67
N LEU A 163 -12.94 -9.49 8.42
CA LEU A 163 -14.22 -10.06 7.98
C LEU A 163 -15.19 -10.29 9.16
N PHE A 164 -14.68 -10.29 10.40
CA PHE A 164 -15.44 -10.62 11.61
C PHE A 164 -15.61 -9.44 12.57
N VAL A 165 -15.17 -8.23 12.19
CA VAL A 165 -15.27 -7.03 13.02
C VAL A 165 -16.34 -6.12 12.43
N ASP A 166 -17.56 -6.20 12.98
CA ASP A 166 -18.69 -5.36 12.57
C ASP A 166 -18.61 -3.96 13.19
N GLU A 167 -18.20 -3.86 14.45
CA GLU A 167 -17.94 -2.60 15.15
C GLU A 167 -16.46 -2.43 15.45
N GLU A 168 -15.92 -1.23 15.19
CA GLU A 168 -14.51 -0.96 15.41
C GLU A 168 -14.24 -0.54 16.86
N PRO A 169 -13.60 -1.39 17.68
CA PRO A 169 -13.22 -1.00 19.03
C PRO A 169 -12.18 0.13 18.99
N LEU A 170 -12.03 0.84 20.11
CA LEU A 170 -11.14 2.01 20.21
C LEU A 170 -9.73 1.76 19.64
N LEU A 171 -9.09 0.65 19.99
CA LEU A 171 -7.75 0.31 19.51
C LEU A 171 -7.72 0.10 17.99
N TYR A 172 -8.80 -0.44 17.41
CA TYR A 172 -8.89 -0.67 15.98
C TYR A 172 -8.90 0.66 15.21
N ARG A 173 -9.60 1.67 15.74
CA ARG A 173 -9.67 3.04 15.18
C ARG A 173 -8.38 3.82 15.40
N VAL A 174 -7.90 3.85 16.65
CA VAL A 174 -6.70 4.60 17.04
C VAL A 174 -5.46 4.09 16.31
N PHE A 175 -5.32 2.77 16.15
CA PHE A 175 -4.23 2.18 15.37
C PHE A 175 -4.54 2.09 13.88
N VAL A 176 -5.71 2.49 13.40
CA VAL A 176 -6.03 2.44 11.97
C VAL A 176 -5.82 1.03 11.41
N SER A 177 -6.26 0.05 12.21
CA SER A 177 -6.01 -1.37 12.03
C SER A 177 -6.72 -1.90 10.77
N ARG A 178 -7.91 -1.37 10.43
CA ARG A 178 -8.61 -1.70 9.18
C ARG A 178 -7.70 -1.49 7.99
N GLU A 179 -7.15 -0.29 7.88
CA GLU A 179 -6.33 0.19 6.78
C GLU A 179 -5.02 -0.59 6.73
N PHE A 180 -4.43 -0.88 7.89
CA PHE A 180 -3.27 -1.75 8.00
C PHE A 180 -3.58 -3.13 7.38
N PHE A 181 -4.58 -3.85 7.90
CA PHE A 181 -4.88 -5.21 7.46
C PHE A 181 -5.32 -5.24 5.98
N MET A 182 -6.13 -4.27 5.54
CA MET A 182 -6.61 -4.14 4.16
C MET A 182 -5.50 -3.92 3.14
N ASN A 183 -4.34 -3.43 3.55
CA ASN A 183 -3.25 -3.06 2.62
C ASN A 183 -1.91 -3.77 2.89
N PHE A 184 -1.76 -4.47 4.01
CA PHE A 184 -0.48 -5.08 4.40
C PHE A 184 0.04 -6.07 3.36
N TYR A 185 -0.85 -6.82 2.73
CA TYR A 185 -0.46 -7.77 1.68
C TYR A 185 0.12 -7.09 0.43
N PHE A 186 -0.24 -5.84 0.11
CA PHE A 186 0.43 -5.08 -0.96
C PHE A 186 1.86 -4.71 -0.58
N PHE A 187 2.07 -4.30 0.67
CA PHE A 187 3.40 -4.03 1.18
C PHE A 187 4.28 -5.29 1.13
N VAL A 188 3.76 -6.44 1.57
CA VAL A 188 4.47 -7.73 1.48
C VAL A 188 4.70 -8.15 0.03
N PHE A 189 3.71 -7.94 -0.86
CA PHE A 189 3.89 -8.19 -2.28
C PHE A 189 5.03 -7.36 -2.88
N GLY A 190 5.17 -6.10 -2.45
CA GLY A 190 6.31 -5.24 -2.82
C GLY A 190 7.65 -5.78 -2.32
N LEU A 191 7.70 -6.25 -1.07
CA LEU A 191 8.90 -6.89 -0.52
C LEU A 191 9.29 -8.13 -1.34
N MET A 192 8.31 -8.96 -1.71
CA MET A 192 8.53 -10.16 -2.54
C MET A 192 9.01 -9.79 -3.95
N ALA A 193 8.39 -8.79 -4.58
CA ALA A 193 8.78 -8.30 -5.89
C ALA A 193 10.24 -7.83 -5.91
N ARG A 194 10.73 -7.21 -4.83
CA ARG A 194 12.13 -6.82 -4.71
C ARG A 194 13.06 -7.99 -4.35
N LYS A 195 12.65 -8.89 -3.45
CA LYS A 195 13.44 -10.07 -3.05
C LYS A 195 13.68 -11.01 -4.24
N TYR A 196 12.64 -11.26 -5.02
CA TYR A 196 12.66 -12.14 -6.20
C TYR A 196 12.71 -11.33 -7.50
N HIS A 197 13.49 -10.24 -7.52
CA HIS A 197 13.50 -9.27 -8.60
C HIS A 197 13.64 -9.91 -9.98
N GLY A 198 14.57 -10.86 -10.17
CA GLY A 198 14.79 -11.49 -11.48
C GLY A 198 13.59 -12.32 -11.99
N THR A 199 12.85 -12.99 -11.11
CA THR A 199 11.62 -13.70 -11.48
C THR A 199 10.49 -12.71 -11.74
N PHE A 200 10.39 -11.70 -10.88
CA PHE A 200 9.36 -10.67 -11.01
C PHE A 200 9.52 -9.86 -12.31
N THR A 201 10.73 -9.46 -12.68
CA THR A 201 10.98 -8.74 -13.95
C THR A 201 10.63 -9.58 -15.16
N LYS A 202 11.00 -10.87 -15.18
CA LYS A 202 10.60 -11.79 -16.27
C LYS A 202 9.08 -11.90 -16.41
N MET A 203 8.37 -11.94 -15.29
CA MET A 203 6.90 -11.95 -15.29
C MET A 203 6.34 -10.64 -15.86
N ILE A 204 6.88 -9.50 -15.43
CA ILE A 204 6.45 -8.17 -15.87
C ILE A 204 6.76 -7.92 -17.35
N GLU A 205 7.90 -8.40 -17.85
CA GLU A 205 8.31 -8.27 -19.26
C GLU A 205 7.47 -9.13 -20.23
N SER A 206 6.76 -10.13 -19.72
CA SER A 206 5.85 -10.94 -20.54
C SER A 206 4.70 -10.09 -21.05
N SER A 207 4.43 -10.13 -22.37
CA SER A 207 3.29 -9.42 -22.98
C SER A 207 1.94 -9.82 -22.38
N ASN A 208 1.87 -11.03 -21.84
CA ASN A 208 0.62 -11.63 -21.36
C ASN A 208 0.16 -11.02 -20.03
N ILE A 209 1.07 -10.68 -19.10
CA ILE A 209 0.68 -10.24 -17.75
C ILE A 209 -0.10 -8.93 -17.79
N ARG A 210 0.28 -8.02 -18.68
CA ARG A 210 -0.41 -6.73 -18.86
C ARG A 210 -1.82 -6.94 -19.42
N GLY A 211 -1.97 -7.82 -20.41
CA GLY A 211 -3.26 -8.18 -20.97
C GLY A 211 -4.17 -8.80 -19.92
N TRP A 212 -3.67 -9.79 -19.17
CA TRP A 212 -4.40 -10.40 -18.05
C TRP A 212 -4.78 -9.40 -16.97
N ALA A 213 -3.84 -8.53 -16.55
CA ALA A 213 -4.14 -7.49 -15.56
C ALA A 213 -5.23 -6.54 -16.05
N LEU A 214 -5.21 -6.11 -17.31
CA LEU A 214 -6.26 -5.26 -17.89
C LEU A 214 -7.62 -5.98 -17.94
N VAL A 215 -7.65 -7.22 -18.42
CA VAL A 215 -8.89 -8.01 -18.52
C VAL A 215 -9.49 -8.28 -17.14
N ILE A 216 -8.67 -8.64 -16.16
CA ILE A 216 -9.10 -8.85 -14.77
C ILE A 216 -9.60 -7.52 -14.19
N PHE A 217 -8.88 -6.42 -14.39
CA PHE A 217 -9.29 -5.12 -13.88
C PHE A 217 -10.65 -4.70 -14.45
N MET A 218 -10.82 -4.75 -15.77
CA MET A 218 -12.07 -4.39 -16.44
C MET A 218 -13.21 -5.35 -16.07
N GLY A 219 -12.94 -6.65 -16.06
CA GLY A 219 -13.92 -7.67 -15.70
C GLY A 219 -14.46 -7.47 -14.29
N PHE A 220 -13.57 -7.33 -13.30
CA PHE A 220 -14.00 -7.09 -11.91
C PHE A 220 -14.58 -5.69 -11.70
N LEU A 221 -14.18 -4.68 -12.48
CA LEU A 221 -14.79 -3.35 -12.43
C LEU A 221 -16.26 -3.43 -12.86
N VAL A 222 -16.58 -4.14 -13.94
CA VAL A 222 -17.95 -4.35 -14.42
C VAL A 222 -18.77 -5.20 -13.45
N LEU A 223 -18.17 -6.28 -12.94
CA LEU A 223 -18.82 -7.20 -11.99
C LEU A 223 -19.28 -6.49 -10.71
N VAL A 224 -18.53 -5.52 -10.20
CA VAL A 224 -18.89 -4.77 -8.99
C VAL A 224 -20.19 -3.96 -9.14
N TYR A 225 -20.60 -3.63 -10.36
CA TYR A 225 -21.88 -2.94 -10.63
C TYR A 225 -23.07 -3.89 -10.87
N GLN A 226 -22.84 -5.21 -10.87
CA GLN A 226 -23.90 -6.16 -11.15
C GLN A 226 -24.72 -6.47 -9.89
N GLU A 227 -26.01 -6.14 -9.92
CA GLU A 227 -26.93 -6.33 -8.78
C GLU A 227 -27.12 -7.80 -8.37
N TRP A 228 -26.94 -8.73 -9.32
CA TRP A 228 -27.11 -10.17 -9.07
C TRP A 228 -25.96 -10.79 -8.27
N MET A 229 -24.84 -10.07 -8.06
CA MET A 229 -23.69 -10.63 -7.37
C MET A 229 -23.88 -10.71 -5.85
N PRO A 230 -23.55 -11.84 -5.20
CA PRO A 230 -23.55 -11.94 -3.75
C PRO A 230 -22.64 -10.87 -3.11
N SER A 231 -23.08 -10.29 -1.99
CA SER A 231 -22.33 -9.23 -1.28
C SER A 231 -20.90 -9.63 -0.92
N PHE A 232 -20.68 -10.89 -0.56
CA PHE A 232 -19.35 -11.44 -0.32
C PHE A 232 -18.47 -11.43 -1.58
N ALA A 233 -19.03 -11.82 -2.73
CA ALA A 233 -18.32 -11.82 -4.00
C ALA A 233 -17.96 -10.41 -4.47
N ILE A 234 -18.84 -9.43 -4.26
CA ILE A 234 -18.56 -8.01 -4.53
C ILE A 234 -17.41 -7.51 -3.63
N LYS A 235 -17.46 -7.80 -2.33
CA LYS A 235 -16.39 -7.43 -1.37
C LYS A 235 -15.06 -8.05 -1.79
N LEU A 236 -15.02 -9.35 -2.11
CA LEU A 236 -13.81 -10.05 -2.54
C LEU A 236 -13.25 -9.47 -3.85
N SER A 237 -14.12 -9.22 -4.83
CA SER A 237 -13.78 -8.60 -6.11
C SER A 237 -13.14 -7.23 -5.93
N ASN A 238 -13.80 -6.35 -5.17
CA ASN A 238 -13.36 -4.98 -4.96
C ASN A 238 -12.12 -4.89 -4.04
N GLN A 239 -11.97 -5.81 -3.09
CA GLN A 239 -10.90 -5.73 -2.10
C GLN A 239 -9.62 -6.49 -2.50
N LEU A 240 -9.68 -7.43 -3.45
CA LEU A 240 -8.51 -8.19 -3.91
C LEU A 240 -8.27 -8.05 -5.41
N PHE A 241 -9.14 -8.62 -6.24
CA PHE A 241 -8.86 -8.80 -7.67
C PHE A 241 -8.73 -7.46 -8.42
N LEU A 242 -9.67 -6.54 -8.18
CA LEU A 242 -9.65 -5.21 -8.78
C LEU A 242 -8.38 -4.43 -8.37
N ARG A 243 -8.00 -4.52 -7.09
CA ARG A 243 -6.86 -3.78 -6.55
C ARG A 243 -5.52 -4.34 -7.03
N ILE A 244 -5.34 -5.66 -6.97
CA ILE A 244 -4.11 -6.35 -7.41
C ILE A 244 -3.88 -6.13 -8.90
N SER A 245 -4.92 -6.29 -9.72
CA SER A 245 -4.83 -6.05 -11.16
C SER A 245 -4.51 -4.60 -11.48
N GLY A 246 -5.11 -3.64 -10.79
CA GLY A 246 -4.80 -2.21 -10.94
C GLY A 246 -3.34 -1.88 -10.59
N VAL A 247 -2.83 -2.38 -9.46
CA VAL A 247 -1.42 -2.21 -9.07
C VAL A 247 -0.47 -2.80 -10.12
N LEU A 248 -0.73 -4.02 -10.57
CA LEU A 248 0.07 -4.68 -11.60
C LEU A 248 0.04 -3.92 -12.93
N LEU A 249 -1.12 -3.43 -13.35
CA LEU A 249 -1.30 -2.70 -14.60
C LEU A 249 -0.49 -1.40 -14.60
N ILE A 250 -0.59 -0.59 -13.55
CA ILE A 250 0.17 0.66 -13.43
C ILE A 250 1.66 0.38 -13.33
N TYR A 251 2.07 -0.61 -12.52
CA TYR A 251 3.48 -0.97 -12.42
C TYR A 251 4.04 -1.42 -13.77
N CYS A 252 3.33 -2.28 -14.51
CA CYS A 252 3.73 -2.72 -15.84
C CYS A 252 3.85 -1.54 -16.81
N LEU A 253 2.89 -0.61 -16.80
CA LEU A 253 2.89 0.56 -17.67
C LEU A 253 4.15 1.41 -17.47
N PHE A 254 4.45 1.77 -16.22
CA PHE A 254 5.64 2.57 -15.92
C PHE A 254 6.94 1.81 -16.16
N TYR A 255 7.00 0.52 -15.83
CA TYR A 255 8.16 -0.32 -16.12
C TYR A 255 8.48 -0.38 -17.62
N HIS A 256 7.49 -0.45 -18.50
CA HIS A 256 7.76 -0.44 -19.94
C HIS A 256 8.06 0.95 -20.48
N SER A 257 7.46 1.99 -19.89
CA SER A 257 7.73 3.37 -20.27
C SER A 257 9.18 3.80 -20.03
N GLN A 258 9.90 3.11 -19.13
CA GLN A 258 11.32 3.38 -18.83
C GLN A 258 12.24 3.22 -20.06
N LYS A 259 11.80 2.53 -21.11
CA LYS A 259 12.58 2.40 -22.36
C LYS A 259 12.57 3.69 -23.20
N TYR A 260 11.68 4.63 -22.88
CA TYR A 260 11.46 5.87 -23.61
C TYR A 260 11.84 7.13 -22.78
N LEU A 261 12.31 6.93 -21.55
CA LEU A 261 12.83 7.96 -20.64
C LEU A 261 14.37 7.91 -20.62
#